data_AF-A0A412EL49-F1
#
_entry.id   AF-A0A412EL49-F1
#
_cell.length_a   1.000
_cell.length_b   1.000
_cell.length_c   1.000
_cell.angle_alpha   90.00
_cell.angle_beta   90.00
_cell.angle_gamma   90.00
#
_symmetry.space_group_name_H-M   'P 1'
#
loop_
_entity.id
_entity.type
_entity.pdbx_description
1 polymer ?
#
loop_
_entity_poly.entity_id
_entity_poly.type
_entity_poly.pdbx_seq_one_letter_code
_entity_poly.pdbx_strand_id
1 'polypeptide(L)' 'MNKNTYEPETLEEEFALLAGRLTALEAVLNANDSTFIDKKYVAAIMGIKYFEGDSDKKE' A
#
# COMPACT_ATOMS: atom_id res chain seq x y z
N MET A 1 -14.39 10.59 -14.08
CA MET A 1 -13.25 9.67 -14.22
C MET A 1 -12.02 10.40 -13.69
N ASN A 2 -11.47 9.96 -12.54
CA ASN A 2 -10.26 10.55 -11.99
C ASN A 2 -9.10 10.19 -12.93
N LYS A 3 -8.43 11.19 -13.50
CA LYS A 3 -7.44 11.01 -14.58
C LYS A 3 -6.16 10.27 -14.15
N ASN A 4 -6.04 9.91 -12.87
CA ASN A 4 -4.81 9.40 -12.27
C ASN A 4 -4.92 7.97 -11.73
N THR A 5 -6.02 7.26 -11.99
CA THR A 5 -6.12 5.85 -11.62
C THR A 5 -5.55 5.02 -12.76
N TYR A 6 -4.30 4.57 -12.63
CA TYR A 6 -3.75 3.57 -13.56
C TYR A 6 -4.46 2.24 -13.29
N GLU A 7 -5.16 1.73 -14.31
CA GLU A 7 -5.78 0.40 -14.31
C GLU A 7 -4.97 -0.47 -15.28
N PRO A 8 -4.31 -1.53 -14.80
CA PRO A 8 -3.53 -2.41 -15.67
C PRO A 8 -4.44 -3.13 -16.68
N GLU A 9 -4.01 -3.19 -17.93
CA GLU A 9 -4.77 -3.80 -19.03
C GLU A 9 -4.39 -5.27 -19.28
N THR A 10 -3.25 -5.70 -18.74
CA THR A 10 -2.72 -7.06 -18.87
C THR A 10 -2.27 -7.64 -17.52
N LEU A 11 -2.19 -8.96 -17.44
CA LEU A 11 -1.63 -9.66 -16.26
C LEU A 11 -0.18 -9.23 -15.99
N GLU A 12 0.61 -8.98 -17.02
CA GLU A 12 2.00 -8.53 -16.90
C GLU A 12 2.08 -7.14 -16.26
N GLU A 13 1.17 -6.24 -16.61
CA GLU A 13 1.05 -4.92 -15.99
C GLU A 13 0.58 -5.01 -14.52
N GLU A 14 -0.35 -5.92 -14.21
CA GLU A 14 -0.74 -6.19 -12.82
C GLU A 14 0.45 -6.68 -11.98
N PHE A 15 1.24 -7.61 -12.51
CA PHE A 15 2.44 -8.12 -11.84
C PHE A 15 3.50 -7.02 -11.68
N ALA A 16 3.75 -6.21 -12.71
CA ALA A 16 4.70 -5.11 -12.64
C ALA A 16 4.27 -4.05 -11.61
N LEU A 17 2.97 -3.73 -11.56
CA LEU A 17 2.40 -2.82 -10.58
C LEU A 17 2.56 -3.36 -9.15
N LEU A 18 2.28 -4.65 -8.94
CA LEU A 18 2.46 -5.30 -7.64
C LEU A 18 3.92 -5.32 -7.21
N ALA A 19 4.83 -5.68 -8.12
CA ALA A 19 6.26 -5.69 -7.86
C ALA A 19 6.79 -4.31 -7.46
N GLY A 20 6.35 -3.24 -8.16
CA GLY A 20 6.71 -1.87 -7.82
C GLY A 20 6.24 -1.46 -6.41
N ARG A 21 5.02 -1.84 -6.03
CA ARG A 21 4.48 -1.59 -4.68
C ARG A 21 5.25 -2.35 -3.60
N LEU A 22 5.62 -3.60 -3.87
CA LEU A 22 6.44 -4.39 -2.96
C LEU A 22 7.82 -3.77 -2.75
N THR A 23 8.51 -3.38 -3.82
CA THR A 23 9.81 -2.70 -3.72
C THR A 23 9.72 -1.38 -2.95
N ALA A 24 8.64 -0.62 -3.13
CA ALA A 24 8.41 0.60 -2.34
C ALA A 24 8.23 0.29 -0.85
N LEU A 25 7.52 -0.78 -0.50
CA LEU A 25 7.35 -1.23 0.88
C LEU A 25 8.69 -1.68 1.50
N GLU A 26 9.49 -2.45 0.76
CA GLU A 26 10.83 -2.88 1.19
C GLU A 26 11.76 -1.68 1.45
N ALA A 27 11.74 -0.67 0.58
CA ALA A 27 12.52 0.55 0.77
C ALA A 27 12.12 1.28 2.07
N VAL A 28 10.82 1.39 2.36
CA VAL A 28 10.32 2.01 3.59
C VAL A 28 10.73 1.22 4.83
N LEU A 29 10.65 -0.11 4.78
CA LEU A 29 11.07 -0.98 5.89
C LEU A 29 12.59 -0.89 6.14
N ASN A 30 13.40 -0.77 5.10
CA ASN A 30 14.85 -0.67 5.23
C ASN A 30 15.33 0.73 5.65
N ALA A 31 14.57 1.78 5.34
CA ALA A 31 14.92 3.16 5.69
C ALA A 31 14.50 3.57 7.11
N ASN A 32 13.60 2.79 7.74
CA ASN A 32 13.05 3.11 9.04
C ASN A 32 13.73 2.30 10.13
N ASP A 33 14.40 2.97 11.08
CA ASP A 33 15.00 2.33 12.25
C ASP A 33 13.96 1.81 13.26
N SER A 34 12.69 2.15 13.06
CA SER A 34 11.57 1.70 13.89
C SER A 34 11.08 0.31 13.49
N THR A 35 10.79 -0.51 14.48
CA THR A 35 10.07 -1.80 14.30
C THR A 35 8.56 -1.61 14.13
N PHE A 36 8.06 -0.37 14.18
CA PHE A 36 6.65 -0.03 13.99
C PHE A 36 6.44 0.64 12.63
N ILE A 37 5.44 0.16 11.88
CA ILE A 37 4.95 0.77 10.64
C ILE A 37 3.45 1.01 10.73
N ASP A 38 3.03 2.22 10.36
CA ASP A 38 1.61 2.57 10.33
C ASP A 38 0.91 1.79 9.21
N LYS A 39 -0.15 1.05 9.58
CA LYS A 39 -0.96 0.26 8.66
C LYS A 39 -1.61 1.11 7.57
N LYS A 40 -1.91 2.39 7.82
CA LYS A 40 -2.42 3.34 6.82
C LYS A 40 -1.37 3.61 5.73
N TYR A 41 -0.10 3.75 6.12
CA TYR A 41 1.01 3.90 5.18
C TYR A 41 1.21 2.65 4.34
N VAL A 42 1.17 1.47 4.96
CA VAL A 42 1.25 0.19 4.22
C VAL A 42 0.11 0.06 3.21
N ALA A 43 -1.12 0.38 3.63
CA ALA A 43 -2.28 0.32 2.75
C ALA A 43 -2.17 1.28 1.56
N ALA A 44 -1.65 2.49 1.78
CA ALA A 44 -1.41 3.47 0.73
C ALA A 44 -0.37 2.98 -0.29
N ILE A 45 0.76 2.42 0.16
CA ILE A 45 1.81 1.86 -0.72
C ILE A 45 1.26 0.68 -1.52
N MET A 46 0.53 -0.22 -0.86
CA MET A 46 -0.05 -1.40 -1.51
C MET A 46 -1.28 -1.07 -2.37
N GLY A 47 -1.78 0.17 -2.32
CA GLY A 47 -2.98 0.61 -3.04
C GLY A 47 -4.23 -0.18 -2.66
N ILE A 48 -4.31 -0.62 -1.39
CA ILE A 48 -5.44 -1.38 -0.85
C ILE A 48 -6.27 -0.50 0.06
N LYS A 49 -7.55 -0.87 0.25
CA LYS A 49 -8.39 -0.20 1.25
C LYS A 49 -7.86 -0.52 2.64
N TYR A 50 -7.62 0.52 3.42
CA TYR A 50 -7.39 0.40 4.84
C TYR A 50 -8.74 0.22 5.56
N PHE A 51 -8.87 -0.87 6.31
CA PHE A 51 -10.01 -1.09 7.19
C PHE A 51 -9.56 -0.76 8.61
N GLU A 52 -10.07 0.34 9.13
CA GLU A 52 -9.97 0.68 10.54
C GLU A 52 -10.86 -0.33 11.29
N GLY A 53 -10.25 -1.27 12.02
CA GLY A 53 -11.02 -2.21 12.83
C GLY A 53 -11.81 -1.46 13.89
N ASP A 54 -12.97 -1.99 14.30
CA ASP A 54 -13.83 -1.40 15.36
C ASP A 54 -13.10 -1.13 16.69
N SER A 55 -11.88 -1.64 16.87
CA SER A 55 -11.00 -1.35 18.01
C SER A 55 -10.54 0.12 18.11
N ASP A 56 -10.64 0.93 17.05
CA ASP A 56 -10.33 2.37 17.08
C ASP A 56 -11.56 3.24 17.39
N LYS A 57 -12.77 2.67 17.45
CA LYS A 57 -13.94 3.34 18.03
C LYS A 57 -13.86 3.22 19.55
N LYS A 58 -13.13 4.14 20.18
CA LYS A 58 -13.26 4.36 21.62
C LYS A 58 -14.70 4.80 21.92
N GLU A 59 -15.44 3.97 22.63
CA GLU A 59 -16.56 4.41 23.48
C GLU A 59 -16.06 5.37 24.56
#